data_AF-A0AAV0AM47-F1
#
_entry.id   AF-A0AAV0AM47-F1
#
_cell.length_a   1.000
_cell.length_b   1.000
_cell.length_c   1.000
_cell.angle_alpha   90.00
_cell.angle_beta   90.00
_cell.angle_gamma   90.00
#
_symmetry.space_group_name_H-M   'P 1'
#
loop_
_entity.id
_entity.type
_entity.pdbx_description
1 polymer ?
#
loop_
_entity_poly.entity_id
_entity_poly.type
_entity_poly.pdbx_seq_one_letter_code
_entity_poly.pdbx_strand_id
1 'polypeptide(L)'
;MFDPISSTSDLIPGIYEGGLKTWECSLDLAEVLVDGSFGKIKGHLLQSSNDQKDCYPKTLRIFELGCGTGVPSILLLFKIFYELLSQDPKKPQQSTEPILQIVLQDFNRDVLKLLTFPNILLSYIYAKLLLTNDQKGNSNHDEPLDPTADLEISDDLKQEFKTFLRDNRIDIRLIYGPWKALYKSLPPTLSAVSPSSQKKTVEDCNGSHDDDSDKQDEDEMVSQNGGTFDLIYSSETIYCLDSLDDLIELLIRCSKKPTQRGLLDDSRNLVVSSKVHYFGVGGGTNVFVRKIEKRNGTVKVVRSFNVESNDERSNPLSGIAKIVMSIKF
;
A
#
# COMPACT_ATOMS: atom_id res chain seq x y z
N MET A 1 30.89 12.42 -12.81
CA MET A 1 31.35 12.15 -11.44
C MET A 1 30.38 12.88 -10.54
N PHE A 2 29.42 12.17 -9.96
CA PHE A 2 28.48 12.75 -9.00
C PHE A 2 29.15 12.64 -7.63
N ASP A 3 29.38 13.78 -6.98
CA ASP A 3 29.88 13.87 -5.59
C ASP A 3 28.67 14.05 -4.66
N PRO A 4 28.26 13.03 -3.86
CA PRO A 4 27.08 13.13 -3.01
C PRO A 4 27.41 13.27 -1.51
N ILE A 5 28.45 14.03 -1.11
CA ILE A 5 28.89 14.07 0.31
C ILE A 5 29.07 15.50 0.87
N SER A 6 28.28 16.50 0.45
CA SER A 6 28.38 17.82 1.10
C SER A 6 27.08 18.62 1.29
N SER A 7 25.92 17.97 1.29
CA SER A 7 24.69 18.64 1.74
C SER A 7 24.45 18.33 3.22
N THR A 8 24.32 19.37 4.05
CA THR A 8 23.99 19.26 5.48
C THR A 8 22.48 19.21 5.74
N SER A 9 21.69 19.04 4.68
CA SER A 9 20.22 18.96 4.69
C SER A 9 19.75 18.09 3.53
N ASP A 10 19.17 16.93 3.85
CA ASP A 10 18.54 15.97 2.90
C ASP A 10 17.30 16.53 2.17
N LEU A 11 16.95 17.80 2.39
CA LEU A 11 15.77 18.46 1.83
C LEU A 11 16.21 19.65 0.97
N ILE A 12 16.14 19.50 -0.35
CA ILE A 12 16.17 20.62 -1.30
C ILE A 12 14.71 20.94 -1.68
N PRO A 13 14.20 22.16 -1.42
CA PRO A 13 12.87 22.55 -1.84
C PRO A 13 12.66 22.35 -3.35
N GLY A 14 11.67 21.56 -3.73
CA GLY A 14 11.32 21.30 -5.13
C GLY A 14 12.05 20.12 -5.81
N ILE A 15 12.99 19.45 -5.13
CA ILE A 15 13.67 18.24 -5.63
C ILE A 15 13.47 17.10 -4.63
N TYR A 16 12.84 16.02 -5.07
CA TYR A 16 12.70 14.80 -4.27
C TYR A 16 14.00 13.97 -4.34
N GLU A 17 14.83 14.06 -3.29
CA GLU A 17 16.00 13.18 -3.08
C GLU A 17 15.73 12.08 -2.03
N GLY A 18 14.50 12.02 -1.49
CA GLY A 18 14.09 11.02 -0.53
C GLY A 18 13.95 9.60 -1.12
N GLY A 19 13.96 8.59 -0.25
CA GLY A 19 13.66 7.19 -0.61
C GLY A 19 14.81 6.21 -0.37
N LEU A 20 16.06 6.69 -0.31
CA LEU A 20 17.23 5.86 0.05
C LEU A 20 17.34 5.56 1.54
N LYS A 21 16.76 6.44 2.36
CA LYS A 21 16.78 6.34 3.82
C LYS A 21 15.45 5.77 4.33
N THR A 22 15.54 4.86 5.29
CA THR A 22 14.38 4.48 6.10
C THR A 22 14.12 5.57 7.13
N TRP A 23 12.91 6.11 7.11
CA TRP A 23 12.46 7.08 8.09
C TRP A 23 11.86 6.40 9.33
N GLU A 24 12.03 7.04 10.48
CA GLU A 24 11.60 6.51 11.78
C GLU A 24 10.10 6.24 11.87
N CYS A 25 9.26 7.09 11.26
CA CYS A 25 7.81 6.89 11.23
C CYS A 25 7.40 5.62 10.48
N SER A 26 8.28 5.06 9.63
CA SER A 26 8.00 3.82 8.89
C SER A 26 8.05 2.60 9.80
N LEU A 27 8.90 2.61 10.83
CA LEU A 27 8.93 1.56 11.85
C LEU A 27 7.68 1.61 12.73
N ASP A 28 7.33 2.82 13.19
CA ASP A 28 6.13 3.07 13.99
C ASP A 28 4.86 2.60 13.25
N LEU A 29 4.77 2.88 11.95
CA LEU A 29 3.66 2.47 11.11
C LEU A 29 3.63 0.95 10.93
N ALA A 30 4.78 0.32 10.68
CA ALA A 30 4.88 -1.13 10.50
C ALA A 30 4.34 -1.88 11.73
N GLU A 31 4.68 -1.42 12.94
CA GLU A 31 4.18 -1.99 14.19
C GLU A 31 2.64 -1.88 14.28
N VAL A 32 2.08 -0.69 14.03
CA VAL A 32 0.63 -0.46 14.07
C VAL A 32 -0.13 -1.32 13.06
N LEU A 33 0.41 -1.48 11.85
CA LEU A 33 -0.20 -2.33 10.81
C LEU A 33 -0.18 -3.81 11.20
N VAL A 34 0.91 -4.28 11.78
CA VAL A 34 1.02 -5.67 12.24
C VAL A 34 0.05 -5.94 13.39
N ASP A 35 -0.02 -5.06 14.38
CA ASP A 35 -0.92 -5.21 15.53
C ASP A 35 -2.40 -5.16 15.11
N GLY A 36 -2.75 -4.29 14.17
CA GLY A 36 -4.14 -3.98 13.81
C GLY A 36 -4.72 -4.74 12.63
N SER A 37 -3.89 -5.10 11.65
CA SER A 37 -4.37 -5.56 10.33
C SER A 37 -3.91 -6.98 9.99
N PHE A 38 -2.72 -7.41 10.42
CA PHE A 38 -2.15 -8.69 10.00
C PHE A 38 -3.07 -9.89 10.28
N GLY A 39 -3.67 -9.98 11.47
CA GLY A 39 -4.56 -11.10 11.82
C GLY A 39 -5.76 -11.25 10.88
N LYS A 40 -6.37 -10.13 10.46
CA LYS A 40 -7.50 -10.12 9.51
C LYS A 40 -7.05 -10.51 8.11
N ILE A 41 -5.88 -10.00 7.68
CA ILE A 41 -5.28 -10.31 6.38
C ILE A 41 -4.93 -11.80 6.31
N LYS A 42 -4.26 -12.34 7.33
CA LYS A 42 -3.98 -13.77 7.48
C LYS A 42 -5.25 -14.59 7.40
N GLY A 43 -6.29 -14.21 8.17
CA GLY A 43 -7.59 -14.89 8.13
C GLY A 43 -8.17 -14.96 6.72
N HIS A 44 -8.17 -13.83 6.00
CA HIS A 44 -8.67 -13.77 4.62
C HIS A 44 -7.86 -14.64 3.64
N LEU A 45 -6.53 -14.67 3.77
CA LEU A 45 -5.65 -15.46 2.90
C LEU A 45 -5.72 -16.98 3.13
N LEU A 46 -5.99 -17.39 4.36
CA LEU A 46 -6.02 -18.79 4.77
C LEU A 46 -7.44 -19.39 4.81
N GLN A 47 -8.49 -18.58 4.71
CA GLN A 47 -9.86 -19.07 4.66
C GLN A 47 -10.08 -20.03 3.49
N SER A 48 -10.77 -21.15 3.77
CA SER A 48 -11.15 -22.12 2.76
C SER A 48 -12.39 -21.66 2.00
N SER A 49 -12.48 -21.95 0.70
CA SER A 49 -13.54 -21.47 -0.19
C SER A 49 -14.96 -21.91 0.22
N ASN A 50 -15.10 -22.90 1.10
CA ASN A 50 -16.39 -23.44 1.53
C ASN A 50 -17.04 -22.68 2.69
N ASP A 51 -16.34 -21.74 3.33
CA ASP A 51 -16.84 -20.97 4.49
C ASP A 51 -17.33 -19.56 4.13
N GLN A 52 -17.41 -19.21 2.84
CA GLN A 52 -17.85 -17.88 2.39
C GLN A 52 -19.35 -17.67 2.57
N LYS A 53 -19.76 -17.29 3.78
CA LYS A 53 -21.07 -16.67 4.06
C LYS A 53 -21.08 -15.15 3.96
N ASP A 54 -19.91 -14.51 3.83
CA ASP A 54 -19.82 -13.05 3.86
C ASP A 54 -19.52 -12.42 2.48
N CYS A 55 -20.18 -11.28 2.23
CA CYS A 55 -20.23 -10.53 0.98
C CYS A 55 -19.07 -9.52 0.82
N TYR A 56 -17.83 -9.91 1.10
CA TYR A 56 -16.65 -9.03 0.92
C TYR A 56 -16.07 -9.18 -0.50
N PRO A 57 -15.35 -8.17 -1.04
CA PRO A 57 -14.68 -8.31 -2.33
C PRO A 57 -13.72 -9.49 -2.34
N LYS A 58 -13.68 -10.23 -3.46
CA LYS A 58 -12.82 -11.40 -3.67
C LYS A 58 -11.33 -11.12 -3.51
N THR A 59 -10.93 -9.87 -3.74
CA THR A 59 -9.54 -9.41 -3.68
C THR A 59 -9.41 -8.35 -2.59
N LEU A 60 -8.57 -8.62 -1.60
CA LEU A 60 -8.11 -7.65 -0.63
C LEU A 60 -7.07 -6.72 -1.28
N ARG A 61 -7.28 -5.40 -1.24
CA ARG A 61 -6.39 -4.42 -1.89
C ARG A 61 -5.70 -3.51 -0.88
N ILE A 62 -4.38 -3.44 -0.94
CA ILE A 62 -3.53 -2.63 -0.06
C ILE A 62 -2.75 -1.61 -0.90
N PHE A 63 -2.62 -0.38 -0.39
CA PHE A 63 -1.87 0.69 -1.05
C PHE A 63 -0.90 1.40 -0.10
N GLU A 64 0.39 1.30 -0.39
CA GLU A 64 1.41 2.13 0.26
C GLU A 64 1.79 3.31 -0.64
N LEU A 65 1.67 4.52 -0.09
CA LEU A 65 2.05 5.78 -0.76
C LEU A 65 3.39 6.28 -0.23
N GLY A 66 4.29 6.65 -1.14
CA GLY A 66 5.64 7.10 -0.80
C GLY A 66 6.42 6.00 -0.08
N CYS A 67 6.50 4.81 -0.67
CA CYS A 67 6.98 3.62 0.01
C CYS A 67 8.47 3.66 0.37
N GLY A 68 9.33 4.36 -0.38
CA GLY A 68 10.77 4.41 -0.10
C GLY A 68 11.37 3.01 -0.01
N THR A 69 12.03 2.72 1.12
CA THR A 69 12.56 1.38 1.42
C THR A 69 11.47 0.32 1.63
N GLY A 70 10.21 0.68 1.77
CA GLY A 70 9.03 -0.19 1.81
C GLY A 70 8.74 -0.85 3.15
N VAL A 71 9.40 -0.42 4.23
CA VAL A 71 9.44 -1.14 5.53
C VAL A 71 8.06 -1.58 6.06
N PRO A 72 7.01 -0.73 6.05
CA PRO A 72 5.67 -1.13 6.47
C PRO A 72 5.12 -2.31 5.67
N SER A 73 5.18 -2.24 4.33
CA SER A 73 4.74 -3.34 3.46
C SER A 73 5.64 -4.56 3.56
N ILE A 74 6.95 -4.39 3.70
CA ILE A 74 7.91 -5.50 3.79
C ILE A 74 7.68 -6.33 5.04
N LEU A 75 7.46 -5.69 6.19
CA LEU A 75 7.18 -6.43 7.43
C LEU A 75 5.87 -7.21 7.32
N LEU A 76 4.85 -6.60 6.71
CA LEU A 76 3.57 -7.26 6.46
C LEU A 76 3.74 -8.46 5.49
N LEU A 77 4.44 -8.25 4.38
CA LEU A 77 4.76 -9.27 3.38
C LEU A 77 5.59 -10.41 3.97
N PHE A 78 6.61 -10.11 4.77
CA PHE A 78 7.41 -11.10 5.48
C PHE A 78 6.51 -12.06 6.28
N LYS A 79 5.61 -11.49 7.11
CA LYS A 79 4.69 -12.30 7.92
C LYS A 79 3.72 -13.11 7.06
N ILE A 80 3.23 -12.54 5.95
CA ILE A 80 2.36 -13.25 4.99
C ILE A 80 3.12 -14.40 4.32
N PHE A 81 4.33 -14.16 3.83
CA PHE A 81 5.16 -15.15 3.16
C PHE A 81 5.51 -16.29 4.10
N TYR A 82 5.95 -15.97 5.32
CA TYR A 82 6.23 -16.96 6.35
C TYR A 82 5.02 -17.85 6.62
N GLU A 83 3.85 -17.24 6.82
CA GLU A 83 2.62 -18.00 7.08
C GLU A 83 2.26 -18.93 5.92
N LEU A 84 2.31 -18.43 4.68
CA LEU A 84 1.96 -19.21 3.50
C LEU A 84 2.97 -20.33 3.19
N LEU A 85 4.26 -20.07 3.39
CA LEU A 85 5.32 -21.08 3.25
C LEU A 85 5.25 -22.16 4.34
N SER A 86 4.65 -21.85 5.49
CA SER A 86 4.42 -22.82 6.58
C SER A 86 3.25 -23.76 6.31
N GLN A 87 2.41 -23.48 5.31
CA GLN A 87 1.27 -24.31 4.95
C GLN A 87 1.67 -25.39 3.93
N ASP A 88 0.92 -26.49 3.91
CA ASP A 88 1.06 -27.49 2.85
C ASP A 88 0.75 -26.87 1.47
N PRO A 89 1.48 -27.28 0.40
CA PRO A 89 1.24 -26.78 -0.94
C PRO A 89 -0.24 -26.90 -1.34
N LYS A 90 -0.87 -25.74 -1.60
CA LYS A 90 -2.26 -25.70 -2.06
C LYS A 90 -2.35 -26.32 -3.45
N LYS A 91 -3.41 -27.11 -3.70
CA LYS A 91 -3.70 -27.59 -5.06
C LYS A 91 -3.89 -26.38 -5.99
N PRO A 92 -3.44 -26.46 -7.25
CA PRO A 92 -3.65 -25.40 -8.22
C PRO A 92 -5.13 -25.03 -8.30
N GLN A 93 -5.46 -23.79 -7.98
CA GLN A 93 -6.83 -23.28 -8.10
C GLN A 93 -7.09 -22.81 -9.55
N GLN A 94 -8.32 -23.01 -10.04
CA GLN A 94 -8.72 -22.56 -11.38
C GLN A 94 -8.87 -21.04 -11.50
N SER A 95 -9.04 -20.32 -10.39
CA SER A 95 -9.22 -18.86 -10.41
C SER A 95 -7.88 -18.15 -10.55
N THR A 96 -7.78 -17.28 -11.55
CA THR A 96 -6.61 -16.41 -11.81
C THR A 96 -6.72 -15.05 -11.14
N GLU A 97 -7.85 -14.72 -10.50
CA GLU A 97 -8.03 -13.45 -9.81
C GLU A 97 -7.14 -13.41 -8.56
N PRO A 98 -6.45 -12.31 -8.24
CA PRO A 98 -5.67 -12.22 -7.00
C PRO A 98 -6.59 -12.28 -5.78
N ILE A 99 -6.16 -12.97 -4.71
CA ILE A 99 -6.78 -12.88 -3.38
C ILE A 99 -6.24 -11.64 -2.66
N LEU A 100 -4.97 -11.30 -2.90
CA LEU A 100 -4.32 -10.12 -2.34
C LEU A 100 -3.63 -9.33 -3.44
N GLN A 101 -3.92 -8.04 -3.50
CA GLN A 101 -3.20 -7.07 -4.32
C GLN A 101 -2.55 -6.02 -3.43
N ILE A 102 -1.24 -5.85 -3.54
CA ILE A 102 -0.48 -4.80 -2.85
C ILE A 102 0.11 -3.87 -3.91
N VAL A 103 -0.23 -2.59 -3.82
CA VAL A 103 0.34 -1.53 -4.63
C VAL A 103 1.32 -0.74 -3.77
N LEU A 104 2.56 -0.61 -4.22
CA LEU A 104 3.56 0.26 -3.60
C LEU A 104 3.90 1.36 -4.59
N GLN A 105 3.76 2.61 -4.16
CA GLN A 105 4.10 3.76 -4.98
C GLN A 105 5.24 4.58 -4.38
N ASP A 106 6.18 4.97 -5.24
CA ASP A 106 7.19 5.98 -4.92
C ASP A 106 7.24 7.07 -5.99
N PHE A 107 7.81 8.22 -5.69
CA PHE A 107 8.02 9.25 -6.71
C PHE A 107 9.11 8.80 -7.70
N ASN A 108 10.15 8.12 -7.20
CA ASN A 108 11.33 7.77 -7.96
C ASN A 108 11.32 6.29 -8.39
N ARG A 109 11.46 6.04 -9.70
CA ARG A 109 11.53 4.70 -10.27
C ARG A 109 12.72 3.89 -9.76
N ASP A 110 13.86 4.53 -9.53
CA ASP A 110 15.07 3.86 -9.09
C ASP A 110 14.97 3.40 -7.63
N VAL A 111 14.23 4.13 -6.78
CA VAL A 111 13.90 3.69 -5.42
C VAL A 111 13.13 2.37 -5.45
N LEU A 112 12.11 2.26 -6.32
CA LEU A 112 11.37 1.01 -6.49
C LEU A 112 12.26 -0.14 -6.97
N LYS A 113 13.16 0.14 -7.92
CA LYS A 113 14.01 -0.87 -8.56
C LYS A 113 15.15 -1.34 -7.67
N LEU A 114 15.77 -0.42 -6.93
CA LEU A 114 17.03 -0.65 -6.21
C LEU A 114 16.83 -0.87 -4.70
N LEU A 115 15.66 -0.53 -4.16
CA LEU A 115 15.37 -0.70 -2.73
C LEU A 115 14.08 -1.45 -2.48
N THR A 116 12.95 -0.93 -2.95
CA THR A 116 11.64 -1.50 -2.61
C THR A 116 11.52 -2.95 -3.10
N PHE A 117 11.84 -3.21 -4.38
CA PHE A 117 11.76 -4.57 -4.93
C PHE A 117 12.79 -5.54 -4.32
N PRO A 118 14.09 -5.19 -4.22
CA PRO A 118 15.06 -6.05 -3.53
C PRO A 118 14.64 -6.40 -2.11
N ASN A 119 14.10 -5.45 -1.35
CA ASN A 119 13.64 -5.72 0.01
C ASN A 119 12.40 -6.65 0.07
N ILE A 120 11.49 -6.56 -0.91
CA ILE A 120 10.38 -7.52 -1.04
C ILE A 120 10.91 -8.93 -1.31
N LEU A 121 11.89 -9.06 -2.21
CA LEU A 121 12.49 -10.36 -2.52
C LEU A 121 13.26 -10.93 -1.31
N LEU A 122 14.02 -10.07 -0.61
CA LEU A 122 14.74 -10.45 0.60
C LEU A 122 13.79 -10.92 1.70
N SER A 123 12.61 -10.32 1.86
CA SER A 123 11.66 -10.76 2.88
C SER A 123 11.10 -12.16 2.59
N TYR A 124 10.88 -12.51 1.32
CA TYR A 124 10.52 -13.86 0.90
C TYR A 124 11.63 -14.87 1.20
N ILE A 125 12.86 -14.55 0.82
CA ILE A 125 14.03 -15.42 1.05
C ILE A 125 14.25 -15.63 2.54
N TYR A 126 14.21 -14.55 3.32
CA TYR A 126 14.38 -14.62 4.77
C TYR A 126 13.30 -15.47 5.43
N ALA A 127 12.04 -15.34 5.01
CA ALA A 127 10.96 -16.21 5.49
C ALA A 127 11.22 -17.70 5.19
N LYS A 128 11.69 -18.02 3.98
CA LYS A 128 12.05 -19.39 3.57
C LYS A 128 13.23 -19.95 4.39
N LEU A 129 14.26 -19.13 4.63
CA LEU A 129 15.43 -19.51 5.40
C LEU A 129 15.07 -19.84 6.86
N LEU A 130 14.23 -19.01 7.50
CA LEU A 130 13.78 -19.26 8.86
C LEU A 130 13.05 -20.61 8.98
N LEU A 131 12.15 -20.93 8.05
CA LEU A 131 11.43 -22.20 8.05
C LEU A 131 12.35 -23.41 7.81
N THR A 132 13.37 -23.24 6.97
CA THR A 132 14.36 -24.30 6.73
C THR A 132 15.19 -24.58 7.98
N ASN A 133 15.56 -23.53 8.72
CA ASN A 133 16.32 -23.64 9.97
C ASN A 133 15.48 -24.25 11.10
N ASP A 134 14.21 -23.87 11.20
CA ASP A 134 13.27 -24.45 12.18
C ASP A 134 13.07 -25.96 11.95
N GLN A 135 13.03 -26.42 10.69
CA GLN A 135 12.93 -27.84 10.36
C GLN A 135 14.24 -28.63 10.55
N LYS A 136 15.41 -27.96 10.46
CA LYS A 136 16.74 -28.56 10.60
C LYS A 136 17.25 -28.69 12.04
N GLY A 137 16.42 -28.41 13.05
CA GLY A 137 16.81 -28.52 14.46
C GLY A 137 17.57 -29.82 14.77
N ASN A 138 18.88 -29.70 15.10
CA ASN A 138 19.85 -30.72 15.55
C ASN A 138 20.97 -31.22 14.60
N SER A 139 21.25 -30.62 13.44
CA SER A 139 22.54 -30.88 12.76
C SER A 139 23.57 -29.78 13.06
N ASN A 140 24.49 -30.05 13.99
CA ASN A 140 25.57 -29.15 14.47
C ASN A 140 26.67 -28.81 13.43
N HIS A 141 26.36 -28.75 12.12
CA HIS A 141 27.40 -28.61 11.08
C HIS A 141 27.18 -27.57 9.99
N ASP A 142 26.10 -26.80 10.00
CA ASP A 142 25.95 -25.69 9.06
C ASP A 142 26.48 -24.39 9.72
N GLU A 143 27.47 -23.74 9.09
CA GLU A 143 27.87 -22.39 9.47
C GLU A 143 26.65 -21.46 9.49
N PRO A 144 26.56 -20.53 10.45
CA PRO A 144 25.56 -19.47 10.40
C PRO A 144 25.60 -18.80 9.02
N LEU A 145 24.45 -18.67 8.37
CA LEU A 145 24.32 -17.88 7.15
C LEU A 145 24.94 -16.51 7.41
N ASP A 146 26.01 -16.18 6.69
CA ASP A 146 26.62 -14.86 6.76
C ASP A 146 25.61 -13.83 6.23
N PRO A 147 25.04 -12.97 7.09
CA PRO A 147 24.06 -11.98 6.67
C PRO A 147 24.67 -10.89 5.76
N THR A 148 26.01 -10.89 5.60
CA THR A 148 26.75 -9.98 4.72
C THR A 148 27.11 -10.60 3.38
N ALA A 149 26.79 -11.88 3.15
CA ALA A 149 27.03 -12.53 1.87
C ALA A 149 26.16 -11.92 0.76
N ASP A 150 26.77 -11.73 -0.41
CA ASP A 150 26.06 -11.23 -1.58
C ASP A 150 25.00 -12.24 -2.05
N LEU A 151 23.75 -11.78 -2.17
CA LEU A 151 22.68 -12.57 -2.74
C LEU A 151 22.69 -12.44 -4.28
N GLU A 152 23.00 -13.52 -4.97
CA GLU A 152 22.84 -13.59 -6.42
C GLU A 152 21.36 -13.76 -6.80
N ILE A 153 20.82 -12.82 -7.58
CA ILE A 153 19.44 -12.89 -8.10
C ILE A 153 19.43 -13.74 -9.38
N SER A 154 19.48 -15.06 -9.23
CA SER A 154 19.43 -16.03 -10.34
C SER A 154 18.05 -16.07 -11.00
N ASP A 155 17.98 -16.61 -12.23
CA ASP A 155 16.70 -16.79 -12.93
C ASP A 155 15.81 -17.84 -12.27
N ASP A 156 16.40 -18.86 -11.63
CA ASP A 156 15.68 -19.86 -10.84
C ASP A 156 14.99 -19.22 -9.64
N LEU A 157 15.69 -18.36 -8.89
CA LEU A 157 15.11 -17.63 -7.77
C LEU A 157 13.97 -16.71 -8.22
N LYS A 158 14.12 -16.03 -9.37
CA LYS A 158 13.04 -15.20 -9.95
C LYS A 158 11.83 -16.05 -10.31
N GLN A 159 12.05 -17.23 -10.91
CA GLN A 159 10.98 -18.12 -11.34
C GLN A 159 10.27 -18.78 -10.15
N GLU A 160 11.03 -19.15 -9.11
CA GLU A 160 10.52 -19.64 -7.83
C GLU A 160 9.61 -18.59 -7.19
N PHE A 161 10.11 -17.37 -6.99
CA PHE A 161 9.35 -16.29 -6.37
C PHE A 161 8.07 -15.96 -7.16
N LYS A 162 8.15 -15.89 -8.50
CA LYS A 162 6.97 -15.69 -9.36
C LYS A 162 5.96 -16.83 -9.23
N THR A 163 6.42 -18.07 -9.09
CA THR A 163 5.54 -19.24 -8.95
C THR A 163 4.88 -19.22 -7.58
N PHE A 164 5.64 -18.93 -6.53
CA PHE A 164 5.10 -18.74 -5.18
C PHE A 164 4.00 -17.67 -5.12
N LEU A 165 4.22 -16.49 -5.72
CA LEU A 165 3.19 -15.43 -5.77
C LEU A 165 1.95 -15.88 -6.56
N ARG A 166 2.13 -16.56 -7.69
CA ARG A 166 1.04 -17.06 -8.54
C ARG A 166 0.19 -18.10 -7.82
N ASP A 167 0.82 -19.10 -7.21
CA ASP A 167 0.15 -20.21 -6.55
C ASP A 167 -0.62 -19.73 -5.30
N ASN A 168 -0.14 -18.67 -4.67
CA ASN A 168 -0.81 -17.99 -3.56
C ASN A 168 -1.73 -16.85 -4.00
N ARG A 169 -1.88 -16.60 -5.30
CA ARG A 169 -2.75 -15.55 -5.88
C ARG A 169 -2.46 -14.16 -5.30
N ILE A 170 -1.18 -13.82 -5.15
CA ILE A 170 -0.68 -12.53 -4.68
C ILE A 170 -0.20 -11.70 -5.89
N ASP A 171 -0.76 -10.50 -6.03
CA ASP A 171 -0.35 -9.50 -7.03
C ASP A 171 0.37 -8.35 -6.33
N ILE A 172 1.64 -8.10 -6.68
CA ILE A 172 2.43 -6.98 -6.17
C ILE A 172 2.71 -6.03 -7.32
N ARG A 173 2.32 -4.76 -7.18
CA ARG A 173 2.53 -3.72 -8.20
C ARG A 173 3.36 -2.58 -7.68
N LEU A 174 4.35 -2.19 -8.47
CA LEU A 174 5.21 -1.06 -8.22
C LEU A 174 4.85 0.05 -9.22
N ILE A 175 4.48 1.23 -8.72
CA ILE A 175 4.07 2.37 -9.54
C ILE A 175 4.95 3.56 -9.17
N TYR A 176 5.53 4.24 -10.16
CA TYR A 176 6.33 5.44 -9.91
C TYR A 176 5.67 6.70 -10.46
N GLY A 177 5.96 7.84 -9.84
CA GLY A 177 5.58 9.16 -10.32
C GLY A 177 4.90 10.03 -9.27
N PRO A 178 4.52 11.27 -9.64
CA PRO A 178 3.83 12.20 -8.73
C PRO A 178 2.44 11.69 -8.36
N TRP A 179 1.94 12.10 -7.20
CA TRP A 179 0.57 11.77 -6.78
C TRP A 179 -0.51 12.39 -7.67
N LYS A 180 -0.21 13.54 -8.29
CA LYS A 180 -1.10 14.20 -9.23
C LYS A 180 -1.47 13.25 -10.36
N ALA A 181 -2.78 13.00 -10.50
CA ALA A 181 -3.34 12.08 -11.50
C ALA A 181 -2.87 10.62 -11.41
N LEU A 182 -2.20 10.22 -10.31
CA LEU A 182 -1.73 8.84 -10.13
C LEU A 182 -2.87 7.82 -10.18
N TYR A 183 -4.07 8.20 -9.73
CA TYR A 183 -5.27 7.36 -9.79
C TYR A 183 -5.53 6.78 -11.18
N LYS A 184 -5.16 7.49 -12.26
CA LYS A 184 -5.30 7.02 -13.64
C LYS A 184 -4.42 5.83 -13.98
N SER A 185 -3.30 5.66 -13.26
CA SER A 185 -2.34 4.57 -13.42
C SER A 185 -2.58 3.39 -12.48
N LEU A 186 -3.47 3.54 -11.50
CA LEU A 186 -3.78 2.48 -10.55
C LEU A 186 -4.62 1.38 -11.23
N PRO A 187 -4.40 0.10 -10.88
CA PRO A 187 -5.21 -0.98 -11.39
C PRO A 187 -6.68 -0.78 -11.00
N PRO A 188 -7.65 -1.05 -11.90
CA PRO A 188 -9.06 -0.93 -11.57
C PRO A 188 -9.46 -1.97 -10.50
N THR A 189 -10.51 -1.68 -9.74
CA THR A 189 -11.14 -2.71 -8.91
C THR A 189 -11.70 -3.79 -9.84
N LEU A 190 -11.30 -5.04 -9.66
CA LEU A 190 -11.94 -6.17 -10.33
C LEU A 190 -13.34 -6.35 -9.73
N SER A 191 -14.33 -5.63 -10.25
CA SER A 191 -15.73 -5.93 -9.98
C SER A 191 -16.05 -7.29 -10.58
N ALA A 192 -16.71 -8.16 -9.82
CA ALA A 192 -17.29 -9.38 -10.37
C ALA A 192 -18.20 -8.98 -11.55
N VAL A 193 -17.73 -9.18 -12.78
CA VAL A 193 -18.51 -8.91 -13.97
C VAL A 193 -19.68 -9.90 -13.96
N SER A 194 -20.90 -9.40 -13.80
CA SER A 194 -22.09 -10.16 -14.22
C SER A 194 -21.99 -10.33 -15.75
N PRO A 195 -22.12 -11.57 -16.28
CA PRO A 195 -21.99 -11.81 -17.70
C PRO A 195 -23.29 -11.37 -18.41
N SER A 196 -23.43 -10.08 -18.70
CA SER A 196 -24.47 -9.60 -19.61
C SER A 196 -24.14 -8.23 -20.19
N SER A 197 -23.28 -8.21 -21.22
CA SER A 197 -23.32 -7.20 -22.28
C SER A 197 -22.57 -7.72 -23.50
N GLN A 198 -23.05 -8.83 -24.08
CA GLN A 198 -22.85 -9.04 -25.51
C GLN A 198 -23.69 -7.99 -26.22
N LYS A 199 -23.04 -6.95 -26.74
CA LYS A 199 -23.65 -6.06 -27.73
C LYS A 199 -24.10 -6.93 -28.92
N LYS A 200 -25.41 -7.18 -29.02
CA LYS A 200 -26.04 -7.60 -30.27
C LYS A 200 -25.92 -6.41 -31.24
N THR A 201 -25.10 -6.56 -32.26
CA THR A 201 -25.24 -5.80 -33.50
C THR A 201 -26.55 -6.22 -34.15
N VAL A 202 -27.49 -5.28 -34.29
CA VAL A 202 -28.65 -5.40 -35.18
C VAL A 202 -28.48 -4.31 -36.22
N GLU A 203 -28.34 -4.73 -37.47
CA GLU A 203 -28.40 -3.89 -38.66
C GLU A 203 -29.85 -3.48 -38.98
N ASP A 204 -29.95 -2.31 -39.62
CA ASP A 204 -30.99 -1.78 -40.50
C ASP A 204 -32.41 -1.47 -39.97
N CYS A 205 -32.80 -0.19 -40.07
CA CYS A 205 -33.62 0.34 -41.18
C CYS A 205 -33.93 1.85 -41.03
N ASN A 206 -33.96 2.53 -42.18
CA ASN A 206 -34.32 3.94 -42.40
C ASN A 206 -35.69 4.35 -41.83
N GLY A 207 -35.77 5.60 -41.35
CA GLY A 207 -37.02 6.32 -41.09
C GLY A 207 -36.76 7.74 -40.62
N SER A 208 -36.79 8.68 -41.56
CA SER A 208 -36.75 10.13 -41.38
C SER A 208 -37.91 10.63 -40.51
N HIS A 209 -37.64 11.45 -39.48
CA HIS A 209 -38.50 12.54 -39.00
C HIS A 209 -37.64 13.55 -38.21
N ASP A 210 -37.79 14.82 -38.59
CA ASP A 210 -37.25 16.00 -37.93
C ASP A 210 -37.87 16.13 -36.53
N ASP A 211 -37.04 16.32 -35.50
CA ASP A 211 -37.42 17.19 -34.38
C ASP A 211 -36.19 17.66 -33.61
N ASP A 212 -36.22 18.96 -33.35
CA ASP A 212 -35.18 19.84 -32.84
C ASP A 212 -35.27 19.88 -31.30
N SER A 213 -34.29 19.33 -30.59
CA SER A 213 -34.06 19.70 -29.20
C SER A 213 -32.62 19.43 -28.76
N ASP A 214 -31.92 20.54 -28.64
CA ASP A 214 -30.57 20.76 -28.15
C ASP A 214 -30.36 20.29 -26.69
N LYS A 215 -29.09 20.00 -26.37
CA LYS A 215 -28.49 19.58 -25.08
C LYS A 215 -28.50 18.09 -24.76
N GLN A 216 -27.60 17.36 -25.43
CA GLN A 216 -26.91 16.23 -24.81
C GLN A 216 -25.80 16.80 -23.92
N ASP A 217 -26.02 16.79 -22.61
CA ASP A 217 -24.91 16.67 -21.68
C ASP A 217 -24.29 15.30 -21.97
N GLU A 218 -23.19 15.29 -22.74
CA GLU A 218 -22.27 14.17 -22.79
C GLU A 218 -21.67 14.03 -21.39
N ASP A 219 -22.39 13.34 -20.50
CA ASP A 219 -21.79 12.68 -19.35
C ASP A 219 -20.79 11.66 -19.90
N GLU A 220 -19.57 12.13 -20.21
CA GLU A 220 -18.41 11.30 -20.40
C GLU A 220 -18.37 10.36 -19.18
N MET A 221 -18.73 9.10 -19.41
CA MET A 221 -18.36 8.00 -18.54
C MET A 221 -16.83 7.96 -18.49
N VAL A 222 -16.23 8.80 -17.66
CA VAL A 222 -14.82 8.73 -17.30
C VAL A 222 -14.65 7.36 -16.68
N SER A 223 -14.07 6.44 -17.44
CA SER A 223 -13.69 5.13 -16.93
C SER A 223 -12.88 5.37 -15.66
N GLN A 224 -13.43 5.00 -14.50
CA GLN A 224 -12.78 5.21 -13.21
C GLN A 224 -11.60 4.24 -13.07
N ASN A 225 -10.51 4.50 -13.79
CA ASN A 225 -9.20 3.91 -13.50
C ASN A 225 -8.79 4.41 -12.11
N GLY A 226 -8.29 3.52 -11.24
CA GLY A 226 -8.13 3.85 -9.82
C GLY A 226 -8.46 2.70 -8.89
N GLY A 227 -9.76 2.37 -8.87
CA GLY A 227 -10.36 1.52 -7.86
C GLY A 227 -10.16 2.04 -6.42
N THR A 228 -10.83 1.38 -5.46
CA THR A 228 -10.69 1.68 -4.03
C THR A 228 -9.86 0.62 -3.33
N PHE A 229 -9.27 0.94 -2.18
CA PHE A 229 -8.42 0.04 -1.41
C PHE A 229 -9.03 -0.27 -0.04
N ASP A 230 -8.81 -1.49 0.45
CA ASP A 230 -9.19 -1.92 1.80
C ASP A 230 -8.28 -1.32 2.87
N LEU A 231 -7.02 -1.11 2.52
CA LEU A 231 -6.01 -0.56 3.40
C LEU A 231 -5.12 0.41 2.61
N ILE A 232 -5.02 1.64 3.07
CA ILE A 232 -4.12 2.65 2.54
C ILE A 232 -3.22 3.08 3.69
N TYR A 233 -1.92 3.18 3.46
CA TYR A 233 -1.03 3.77 4.42
C TYR A 233 0.12 4.53 3.81
N SER A 234 0.69 5.42 4.61
CA SER A 234 1.82 6.24 4.20
C SER A 234 2.62 6.69 5.41
N SER A 235 3.93 6.84 5.24
CA SER A 235 4.87 7.27 6.28
C SER A 235 5.66 8.48 5.78
N GLU A 236 5.70 9.55 6.56
CA GLU A 236 6.48 10.76 6.29
C GLU A 236 6.20 11.38 4.90
N THR A 237 4.92 11.50 4.54
CA THR A 237 4.50 12.05 3.23
C THR A 237 3.82 13.42 3.31
N ILE A 238 3.61 13.95 4.52
CA ILE A 238 2.92 15.22 4.76
C ILE A 238 3.87 16.40 5.05
N TYR A 239 5.17 16.25 4.72
CA TYR A 239 6.20 17.24 5.01
C TYR A 239 6.19 18.44 4.05
N CYS A 240 5.76 18.25 2.80
CA CYS A 240 5.76 19.29 1.78
C CYS A 240 4.35 19.85 1.57
N LEU A 241 4.19 21.17 1.68
CA LEU A 241 2.89 21.83 1.53
C LEU A 241 2.38 21.82 0.08
N ASP A 242 3.28 21.89 -0.90
CA ASP A 242 2.93 22.00 -2.32
C ASP A 242 2.29 20.73 -2.88
N SER A 243 2.71 19.55 -2.39
CA SER A 243 2.17 18.26 -2.81
C SER A 243 1.01 17.77 -1.95
N LEU A 244 0.66 18.50 -0.88
CA LEU A 244 -0.30 18.05 0.13
C LEU A 244 -1.72 17.93 -0.42
N ASP A 245 -2.12 18.81 -1.33
CA ASP A 245 -3.45 18.75 -1.94
C ASP A 245 -3.58 17.58 -2.93
N ASP A 246 -2.52 17.30 -3.70
CA ASP A 246 -2.48 16.13 -4.59
C ASP A 246 -2.52 14.82 -3.80
N LEU A 247 -1.81 14.76 -2.66
CA LEU A 247 -1.88 13.61 -1.74
C LEU A 247 -3.30 13.40 -1.23
N ILE A 248 -3.93 14.44 -0.69
CA ILE A 248 -5.26 14.32 -0.09
C ILE A 248 -6.31 13.95 -1.14
N GLU A 249 -6.25 14.51 -2.34
CA GLU A 249 -7.15 14.14 -3.45
C GLU A 249 -7.00 12.65 -3.80
N LEU A 250 -5.77 12.14 -3.85
CA LEU A 250 -5.51 10.73 -4.09
C LEU A 250 -6.05 9.85 -2.96
N LEU A 251 -5.86 10.26 -1.69
CA LEU A 251 -6.41 9.54 -0.54
C LEU A 251 -7.95 9.45 -0.62
N ILE A 252 -8.63 10.54 -0.97
CA ILE A 252 -10.10 10.58 -1.14
C ILE A 252 -10.54 9.61 -2.25
N ARG A 253 -9.90 9.68 -3.42
CA ARG A 253 -10.27 8.83 -4.57
C ARG A 253 -10.04 7.35 -4.33
N CYS A 254 -8.99 7.00 -3.58
CA CYS A 254 -8.63 5.62 -3.29
C CYS A 254 -9.38 5.04 -2.09
N SER A 255 -9.97 5.89 -1.24
CA SER A 255 -10.70 5.44 -0.04
C SER A 255 -12.01 4.78 -0.42
N LYS A 256 -12.34 3.68 0.26
CA LYS A 256 -13.68 3.08 0.18
C LYS A 256 -14.72 4.04 0.75
N LYS A 257 -15.87 4.13 0.09
CA LYS A 257 -17.03 4.86 0.61
C LYS A 257 -17.63 4.09 1.80
N PRO A 258 -18.28 4.76 2.76
CA PRO A 258 -18.96 4.09 3.89
C PRO A 258 -19.97 3.01 3.49
N THR A 259 -20.53 3.10 2.28
CA THR A 259 -21.45 2.11 1.71
C THR A 259 -20.76 0.82 1.24
N GLN A 260 -19.43 0.82 1.16
CA GLN A 260 -18.63 -0.32 0.71
C GLN A 260 -18.07 -1.06 1.93
N ARG A 261 -18.61 -2.24 2.21
CA ARG A 261 -18.14 -3.09 3.30
C ARG A 261 -16.71 -3.58 3.02
N GLY A 262 -15.80 -3.36 3.96
CA GLY A 262 -14.40 -3.81 3.89
C GLY A 262 -14.11 -4.95 4.86
N LEU A 263 -13.00 -5.66 4.64
CA LEU A 263 -12.48 -6.68 5.58
C LEU A 263 -11.95 -6.02 6.87
N LEU A 264 -11.36 -4.84 6.74
CA LEU A 264 -10.84 -4.06 7.86
C LEU A 264 -11.96 -3.20 8.46
N ASP A 265 -11.83 -2.90 9.76
CA ASP A 265 -12.77 -2.02 10.45
C ASP A 265 -12.54 -0.59 9.96
N ASP A 266 -13.62 0.13 9.61
CA ASP A 266 -13.69 1.51 9.13
C ASP A 266 -12.73 2.50 9.82
N SER A 267 -12.37 2.22 11.07
CA SER A 267 -11.47 3.03 11.86
C SER A 267 -9.99 2.96 11.47
N ARG A 268 -9.57 2.01 10.60
CA ARG A 268 -8.15 1.75 10.26
C ARG A 268 -7.86 1.54 8.76
N ASN A 269 -8.77 1.97 7.88
CA ASN A 269 -8.65 1.73 6.44
C ASN A 269 -7.64 2.67 5.77
N LEU A 270 -7.37 3.83 6.40
CA LEU A 270 -6.41 4.82 5.92
C LEU A 270 -5.60 5.32 7.11
N VAL A 271 -4.28 5.07 7.09
CA VAL A 271 -3.37 5.36 8.20
C VAL A 271 -2.16 6.14 7.73
N VAL A 272 -1.86 7.28 8.36
CA VAL A 272 -0.69 8.10 8.04
C VAL A 272 0.18 8.24 9.29
N SER A 273 1.45 7.88 9.15
CA SER A 273 2.49 8.11 10.17
C SER A 273 3.33 9.32 9.80
N SER A 274 3.58 10.22 10.74
CA SER A 274 4.29 11.47 10.46
C SER A 274 4.87 12.12 11.72
N LYS A 275 5.87 12.99 11.53
CA LYS A 275 6.27 13.96 12.56
C LYS A 275 5.18 15.02 12.72
N VAL A 276 4.99 15.49 13.95
CA VAL A 276 4.05 16.59 14.23
C VAL A 276 4.41 17.86 13.45
N HIS A 277 5.71 18.15 13.31
CA HIS A 277 6.19 19.31 12.58
C HIS A 277 7.47 19.03 11.78
N TYR A 278 7.57 19.61 10.58
CA TYR A 278 8.74 19.56 9.71
C TYR A 278 9.33 20.96 9.53
N PHE A 279 10.43 21.25 10.22
CA PHE A 279 11.13 22.54 10.12
C PHE A 279 11.65 22.79 8.70
N GLY A 280 11.61 24.05 8.25
CA GLY A 280 12.05 24.46 6.92
C GLY A 280 10.96 24.32 5.85
N VAL A 281 10.50 23.10 5.59
CA VAL A 281 9.45 22.81 4.58
C VAL A 281 8.03 23.18 5.04
N GLY A 282 7.82 23.34 6.35
CA GLY A 282 6.59 23.89 6.93
C GLY A 282 5.39 22.94 7.00
N GLY A 283 5.52 21.71 6.49
CA GLY A 283 4.50 20.68 6.64
C GLY A 283 4.38 20.12 8.05
N GLY A 284 3.44 19.18 8.22
CA GLY A 284 3.14 18.55 9.50
C GLY A 284 1.66 18.35 9.74
N THR A 285 1.35 17.79 10.91
CA THR A 285 0.03 17.25 11.24
C THR A 285 -1.04 18.33 11.28
N ASN A 286 -0.73 19.51 11.82
CA ASN A 286 -1.70 20.60 11.97
C ASN A 286 -2.28 21.08 10.62
N VAL A 287 -1.42 21.29 9.62
CA VAL A 287 -1.88 21.74 8.29
C VAL A 287 -2.60 20.60 7.56
N PHE A 288 -2.10 19.37 7.69
CA PHE A 288 -2.73 18.19 7.12
C PHE A 288 -4.15 17.97 7.66
N VAL A 289 -4.32 17.94 8.99
CA VAL A 289 -5.62 17.77 9.66
C VAL A 289 -6.60 18.86 9.21
N ARG A 290 -6.19 20.13 9.22
CA ARG A 290 -7.05 21.24 8.74
C ARG A 290 -7.49 21.05 7.28
N LYS A 291 -6.62 20.55 6.41
CA LYS A 291 -6.95 20.28 5.00
C LYS A 291 -7.84 19.05 4.82
N ILE A 292 -7.76 18.05 5.70
CA ILE A 292 -8.67 16.89 5.75
C ILE A 292 -10.07 17.32 6.20
N GLU A 293 -10.17 18.07 7.31
CA GLU A 293 -11.44 18.56 7.86
C GLU A 293 -12.20 19.46 6.88
N LYS A 294 -11.48 20.32 6.15
CA LYS A 294 -12.05 21.15 5.07
C LYS A 294 -12.66 20.33 3.93
N ARG A 295 -12.29 19.05 3.79
CA ARG A 295 -12.82 18.12 2.79
C ARG A 295 -13.73 17.07 3.43
N ASN A 296 -14.37 17.44 4.55
CA ASN A 296 -15.31 16.59 5.30
C ASN A 296 -14.72 15.29 5.85
N GLY A 297 -13.39 15.16 5.87
CA GLY A 297 -12.72 14.04 6.53
C GLY A 297 -12.58 14.25 8.03
N THR A 298 -12.38 13.15 8.76
CA THR A 298 -12.07 13.15 10.19
C THR A 298 -10.72 12.47 10.42
N VAL A 299 -9.99 12.95 11.43
CA VAL A 299 -8.69 12.40 11.82
C VAL A 299 -8.74 11.96 13.27
N LYS A 300 -8.25 10.75 13.54
CA LYS A 300 -8.09 10.21 14.90
C LYS A 300 -6.64 9.82 15.13
N VAL A 301 -6.11 10.17 16.29
CA VAL A 301 -4.79 9.71 16.71
C VAL A 301 -4.89 8.24 17.12
N VAL A 302 -4.12 7.38 16.44
CA VAL A 302 -4.04 5.94 16.74
C VAL A 302 -2.94 5.68 17.77
N ARG A 303 -1.78 6.32 17.60
CA ARG A 303 -0.64 6.20 18.51
C ARG A 303 0.21 7.47 18.45
N SER A 304 0.74 7.90 19.58
CA SER A 304 1.71 8.99 19.69
C SER A 304 3.01 8.44 20.26
N PHE A 305 4.14 8.93 19.74
CA PHE A 305 5.47 8.58 20.18
C PHE A 305 6.18 9.88 20.57
N ASN A 306 6.22 10.15 21.88
CA ASN A 306 6.88 11.34 22.41
C ASN A 306 8.36 11.01 22.67
N VAL A 307 9.26 11.84 22.16
CA VAL A 307 10.71 11.65 22.35
C VAL A 307 11.15 12.02 23.77
N GLU A 308 10.40 12.88 24.47
CA GLU A 308 10.74 13.32 25.84
C GLU A 308 9.50 13.65 26.67
N SER A 309 8.86 12.66 27.30
CA SER A 309 8.19 12.80 28.61
C SER A 309 7.47 11.50 28.99
N ASN A 310 7.82 10.91 30.14
CA ASN A 310 7.01 9.89 30.84
C ASN A 310 5.69 10.47 31.41
N ASP A 311 5.17 11.56 30.84
CA ASP A 311 3.99 12.24 31.33
C ASP A 311 2.82 12.02 30.36
N GLU A 312 1.98 11.04 30.72
CA GLU A 312 0.78 10.62 29.99
C GLU A 312 -0.28 11.75 29.85
N ARG A 313 -0.06 12.93 30.45
CA ARG A 313 -0.96 14.09 30.40
C ARG A 313 -0.57 15.14 29.36
N SER A 314 0.54 14.97 28.64
CA SER A 314 0.97 15.91 27.60
C SER A 314 0.08 15.82 26.34
N ASN A 315 -0.23 16.97 25.73
CA ASN A 315 -0.98 16.99 24.47
C ASN A 315 -0.14 16.29 23.38
N PRO A 316 -0.62 15.21 22.73
CA PRO A 316 0.14 14.47 21.73
C PRO A 316 0.47 15.31 20.46
N LEU A 317 -0.17 16.47 20.32
CA LEU A 317 0.12 17.44 19.25
C LEU A 317 1.14 18.52 19.67
N SER A 318 1.75 18.42 20.85
CA SER A 318 2.77 19.34 21.34
C SER A 318 4.16 18.68 21.36
N GLY A 319 5.20 19.39 20.90
CA GLY A 319 6.60 18.93 20.92
C GLY A 319 7.11 18.27 19.62
N ILE A 320 8.33 17.73 19.68
CA ILE A 320 8.94 16.92 18.61
C ILE A 320 8.42 15.47 18.80
N ALA A 321 7.14 15.28 18.52
CA ALA A 321 6.48 13.98 18.60
C ALA A 321 6.27 13.39 17.20
N LYS A 322 6.21 12.05 17.13
CA LYS A 322 5.70 11.33 15.97
C LYS A 322 4.31 10.80 16.28
N ILE A 323 3.49 10.73 15.26
CA ILE A 323 2.10 10.35 15.43
C ILE A 323 1.64 9.47 14.27
N VAL A 324 0.87 8.46 14.61
CA VAL A 324 0.12 7.64 13.66
C VAL A 324 -1.34 8.06 13.76
N MET A 325 -1.90 8.48 12.63
CA MET A 325 -3.27 8.98 12.51
C MET A 325 -4.08 8.05 11.62
N SER A 326 -5.32 7.75 12.01
CA SER A 326 -6.30 7.20 11.07
C SER A 326 -7.18 8.31 10.52
N ILE A 327 -7.49 8.21 9.23
CA ILE A 327 -8.31 9.17 8.50
C ILE A 327 -9.56 8.46 7.99
N LYS A 328 -10.69 9.15 8.02
CA LYS A 328 -11.96 8.71 7.42
C LYS A 328 -12.57 9.83 6.59
N PHE A 329 -13.00 9.53 5.37
CA PHE A 329 -13.77 10.41 4.49
C PHE A 329 -15.22 9.94 4.39
#